data_AF-Q95P55-F1
#
_entry.id   AF-Q95P55-F1
#
_cell.length_a   1.000
_cell.length_b   1.000
_cell.length_c   1.000
_cell.angle_alpha   90.00
_cell.angle_beta   90.00
_cell.angle_gamma   90.00
#
_symmetry.space_group_name_H-M   'P 1'
#
loop_
_entity.id
_entity.type
_entity.pdbx_description
1 polymer ?
#
loop_
_entity_poly.entity_id
_entity_poly.type
_entity_poly.pdbx_seq_one_letter_code
_entity_poly.pdbx_strand_id
1 'polypeptide(L)'
;IEHRVQLSKILDISTEESSEGELAAMVSFAIAFPDGFMALVDTYDVKRSGLLNFCAVALALNDQGFRAVGIRIDSGDLAYLSCLARETFERISEQFKLPWFSKLTIVASNDINEETILSLNEQGHKIDCFGIGTHLVTCQRQPALGCVYKMVEINAQPRIKLSQDVVKVTMPGNKNVFRLYGADGHALIDLLQRVDESPPEVGQKVLCRHPFQGSKRAYVIPTHVEPLYDVYWADGRVTQAMPSLEEVRDRVQNSLRTLRQDHKRTLNPTPYKVAVSDNLYNFIHDLWLQNAPIGELS
;
A
#
# COMPACT_ATOMS: atom_id res chain seq x y z
N ILE A 1 -13.55 -38.68 -11.99
CA ILE A 1 -14.92 -39.13 -11.64
C ILE A 1 -14.90 -39.93 -10.33
N GLU A 2 -14.06 -40.95 -10.19
CA GLU A 2 -13.95 -41.76 -8.96
C GLU A 2 -13.71 -40.91 -7.70
N HIS A 3 -12.71 -40.01 -7.73
CA HIS A 3 -12.46 -39.08 -6.61
C HIS A 3 -13.66 -38.23 -6.22
N ARG A 4 -14.45 -37.77 -7.19
CA ARG A 4 -15.65 -36.95 -6.93
C ARG A 4 -16.71 -37.75 -6.17
N VAL A 5 -16.95 -39.00 -6.56
CA VAL A 5 -17.89 -39.90 -5.87
C VAL A 5 -17.40 -40.25 -4.46
N GLN A 6 -16.09 -40.45 -4.29
CA GLN A 6 -15.52 -40.69 -2.97
C GLN A 6 -15.66 -39.46 -2.06
N LEU A 7 -15.33 -38.28 -2.58
CA LEU A 7 -15.40 -37.01 -1.85
C LEU A 7 -16.83 -36.61 -1.51
N SER A 8 -17.81 -36.95 -2.34
CA SER A 8 -19.23 -36.64 -2.09
C SER A 8 -19.70 -37.21 -0.75
N LYS A 9 -19.25 -38.44 -0.41
CA LYS A 9 -19.53 -39.09 0.88
C LYS A 9 -18.76 -38.45 2.03
N ILE A 10 -17.53 -38.02 1.78
CA ILE A 10 -16.69 -37.39 2.81
C ILE A 10 -17.25 -36.02 3.15
N LEU A 11 -17.66 -35.23 2.16
CA LEU A 11 -18.10 -33.85 2.33
C LEU A 11 -19.61 -33.71 2.63
N ASP A 12 -20.35 -34.82 2.55
CA ASP A 12 -21.81 -34.86 2.70
C ASP A 12 -22.52 -33.96 1.66
N ILE A 13 -22.19 -34.18 0.40
CA ILE A 13 -22.67 -33.42 -0.76
C ILE A 13 -23.11 -34.40 -1.84
N SER A 14 -24.28 -34.21 -2.45
CA SER A 14 -24.67 -35.03 -3.59
C SER A 14 -23.90 -34.65 -4.84
N THR A 15 -23.41 -35.64 -5.59
CA THR A 15 -22.80 -35.40 -6.90
C THR A 15 -23.78 -34.77 -7.88
N GLU A 16 -25.08 -34.99 -7.71
CA GLU A 16 -26.13 -34.43 -8.56
C GLU A 16 -26.28 -32.90 -8.37
N GLU A 17 -25.84 -32.38 -7.23
CA GLU A 17 -25.85 -30.94 -6.93
C GLU A 17 -24.65 -30.20 -7.51
N SER A 18 -23.63 -30.94 -7.98
CA SER A 18 -22.40 -30.37 -8.53
C SER A 18 -22.44 -30.32 -10.07
N SER A 19 -21.93 -29.23 -10.63
CA SER A 19 -21.95 -29.00 -12.08
C SER A 19 -20.92 -29.85 -12.81
N GLU A 20 -21.38 -30.66 -13.78
CA GLU A 20 -20.49 -31.39 -14.70
C GLU A 20 -19.67 -30.45 -15.58
N GLY A 21 -20.26 -29.34 -16.01
CA GLY A 21 -19.57 -28.35 -16.83
C GLY A 21 -18.42 -27.68 -16.07
N GLU A 22 -18.63 -27.38 -14.79
CA GLU A 22 -17.58 -26.85 -13.91
C GLU A 22 -16.45 -27.86 -13.72
N LEU A 23 -16.77 -29.14 -13.46
CA LEU A 23 -15.76 -30.19 -13.39
C LEU A 23 -14.97 -30.30 -14.70
N ALA A 24 -15.65 -30.30 -15.85
CA ALA A 24 -14.99 -30.41 -17.15
C ALA A 24 -14.06 -29.21 -17.42
N ALA A 25 -14.47 -27.99 -17.04
CA ALA A 25 -13.64 -26.80 -17.15
C ALA A 25 -12.38 -26.91 -16.26
N MET A 26 -12.54 -27.34 -15.00
CA MET A 26 -11.41 -27.54 -14.08
C MET A 26 -10.46 -28.64 -14.56
N VAL A 27 -10.97 -29.77 -15.05
CA VAL A 27 -10.15 -30.84 -15.65
C VAL A 27 -9.38 -30.32 -16.86
N SER A 28 -10.04 -29.56 -17.74
CA SER A 28 -9.40 -28.98 -18.92
C SER A 28 -8.27 -28.03 -18.55
N PHE A 29 -8.48 -27.20 -17.53
CA PHE A 29 -7.45 -26.29 -17.01
C PHE A 29 -6.28 -27.05 -16.36
N ALA A 30 -6.58 -28.09 -15.57
CA ALA A 30 -5.58 -28.96 -14.94
C ALA A 30 -4.71 -29.71 -15.96
N ILE A 31 -5.29 -30.17 -17.07
CA ILE A 31 -4.53 -30.81 -18.16
C ILE A 31 -3.58 -29.81 -18.83
N ALA A 32 -4.03 -28.57 -19.05
CA ALA A 32 -3.22 -27.55 -19.69
C ALA A 32 -2.12 -26.99 -18.77
N PHE A 33 -2.40 -26.87 -17.47
CA PHE A 33 -1.52 -26.24 -16.47
C PHE A 33 -1.41 -27.08 -15.18
N PRO A 34 -0.83 -28.29 -15.24
CA PRO A 34 -0.85 -29.22 -14.11
C PRO A 34 -0.05 -28.73 -12.89
N ASP A 35 1.05 -28.00 -13.08
CA ASP A 35 1.84 -27.37 -12.01
C ASP A 35 1.24 -26.05 -11.48
N GLY A 36 0.30 -25.46 -12.22
CA GLY A 36 -0.28 -24.14 -11.97
C GLY A 36 -1.77 -24.18 -11.66
N PHE A 37 -2.33 -25.36 -11.35
CA PHE A 37 -3.77 -25.54 -11.23
C PHE A 37 -4.35 -24.77 -10.03
N MET A 38 -5.01 -23.65 -10.33
CA MET A 38 -5.83 -22.86 -9.43
C MET A 38 -7.22 -22.68 -10.04
N ALA A 39 -8.28 -22.95 -9.28
CA ALA A 39 -9.64 -22.94 -9.81
C ALA A 39 -10.53 -21.86 -9.18
N LEU A 40 -11.37 -21.21 -10.00
CA LEU A 40 -12.50 -20.43 -9.53
C LEU A 40 -13.59 -21.40 -9.05
N VAL A 41 -14.06 -21.26 -7.82
CA VAL A 41 -14.97 -22.26 -7.20
C VAL A 41 -16.37 -21.74 -6.89
N ASP A 42 -16.67 -20.49 -7.22
CA ASP A 42 -17.94 -19.84 -6.88
C ASP A 42 -18.82 -19.56 -8.10
N THR A 43 -18.62 -20.29 -9.21
CA THR A 43 -19.45 -20.12 -10.43
C THR A 43 -20.90 -20.55 -10.19
N TYR A 44 -21.11 -21.63 -9.44
CA TYR A 44 -22.43 -22.16 -9.11
C TYR A 44 -22.70 -22.12 -7.60
N ASP A 45 -21.92 -22.87 -6.83
CA ASP A 45 -21.98 -22.91 -5.37
C ASP A 45 -20.61 -23.39 -4.86
N VAL A 46 -20.01 -22.63 -3.95
CA VAL A 46 -18.67 -22.93 -3.42
C VAL A 46 -18.61 -24.29 -2.76
N LYS A 47 -19.59 -24.62 -1.91
CA LYS A 47 -19.58 -25.88 -1.16
C LYS A 47 -19.99 -27.03 -2.06
N ARG A 48 -21.21 -26.94 -2.59
CA ARG A 48 -21.93 -28.05 -3.24
C ARG A 48 -21.36 -28.41 -4.60
N SER A 49 -20.68 -27.48 -5.27
CA SER A 49 -20.10 -27.71 -6.59
C SER A 49 -18.59 -27.47 -6.62
N GLY A 50 -18.15 -26.24 -6.36
CA GLY A 50 -16.79 -25.81 -6.64
C GLY A 50 -15.72 -26.54 -5.84
N LEU A 51 -15.87 -26.61 -4.51
CA LEU A 51 -14.92 -27.31 -3.63
C LEU A 51 -14.90 -28.81 -3.92
N LEU A 52 -16.07 -29.44 -4.12
CA LEU A 52 -16.16 -30.86 -4.47
C LEU A 52 -15.41 -31.16 -5.78
N ASN A 53 -15.68 -30.37 -6.83
CA ASN A 53 -15.07 -30.52 -8.14
C ASN A 53 -13.56 -30.25 -8.10
N PHE A 54 -13.15 -29.13 -7.49
CA PHE A 54 -11.74 -28.78 -7.33
C PHE A 54 -10.97 -29.88 -6.61
N CYS A 55 -11.49 -30.38 -5.49
CA CYS A 55 -10.81 -31.41 -4.72
C CYS A 55 -10.69 -32.72 -5.51
N ALA A 56 -11.71 -33.09 -6.28
CA ALA A 56 -11.65 -34.27 -7.12
C ALA A 56 -10.56 -34.16 -8.21
N VAL A 57 -10.40 -32.98 -8.81
CA VAL A 57 -9.35 -32.72 -9.81
C VAL A 57 -7.98 -32.64 -9.15
N ALA A 58 -7.86 -32.02 -7.98
CA ALA A 58 -6.61 -31.92 -7.24
C ALA A 58 -6.08 -33.30 -6.81
N LEU A 59 -6.95 -34.21 -6.38
CA LEU A 59 -6.57 -35.60 -6.08
C LEU A 59 -6.17 -36.36 -7.34
N ALA A 60 -6.91 -36.19 -8.44
CA ALA A 60 -6.54 -36.82 -9.72
C ALA A 60 -5.16 -36.33 -10.22
N LEU A 61 -4.86 -35.04 -10.08
CA LEU A 61 -3.54 -34.49 -10.39
C LEU A 61 -2.44 -35.09 -9.49
N ASN A 62 -2.73 -35.26 -8.20
CA ASN A 62 -1.81 -35.89 -7.26
C ASN A 62 -1.45 -37.32 -7.66
N ASP A 63 -2.42 -38.09 -8.16
CA ASP A 63 -2.16 -39.46 -8.65
C ASP A 63 -1.24 -39.47 -9.88
N GLN A 64 -1.19 -38.36 -10.63
CA GLN A 64 -0.28 -38.16 -11.75
C GLN A 64 1.04 -37.49 -11.34
N GLY A 65 1.28 -37.26 -10.04
CA GLY A 65 2.52 -36.67 -9.51
C GLY A 65 2.55 -35.14 -9.48
N PHE A 66 1.44 -34.47 -9.79
CA PHE A 66 1.32 -33.01 -9.75
C PHE A 66 0.65 -32.52 -8.46
N ARG A 67 0.68 -31.21 -8.22
CA ARG A 67 0.02 -30.60 -7.06
C ARG A 67 -0.76 -29.37 -7.48
N ALA A 68 -2.02 -29.32 -7.04
CA ALA A 68 -2.82 -28.11 -7.16
C ALA A 68 -2.21 -26.96 -6.35
N VAL A 69 -2.41 -25.73 -6.81
CA VAL A 69 -1.97 -24.52 -6.13
C VAL A 69 -3.03 -24.04 -5.12
N GLY A 70 -4.29 -24.02 -5.52
CA GLY A 70 -5.34 -23.45 -4.67
C GLY A 70 -6.65 -23.13 -5.37
N ILE A 71 -7.44 -22.29 -4.72
CA ILE A 71 -8.75 -21.83 -5.21
C ILE A 71 -8.82 -20.31 -5.22
N ARG A 72 -9.74 -19.77 -6.03
CA ARG A 72 -10.18 -18.39 -5.98
C ARG A 72 -11.68 -18.32 -5.65
N ILE A 73 -12.03 -17.44 -4.72
CA ILE A 73 -13.41 -17.08 -4.35
C ILE A 73 -13.60 -15.60 -4.70
N ASP A 74 -14.64 -15.27 -5.47
CA ASP A 74 -14.87 -13.94 -6.04
C ASP A 74 -16.28 -13.39 -5.73
N SER A 75 -17.01 -14.01 -4.79
CA SER A 75 -18.35 -13.63 -4.41
C SER A 75 -18.78 -14.27 -3.09
N GLY A 76 -19.90 -13.79 -2.55
CA GLY A 76 -20.47 -14.28 -1.29
C GLY A 76 -19.74 -13.78 -0.04
N ASP A 77 -19.99 -14.43 1.09
CA ASP A 77 -19.32 -14.15 2.36
C ASP A 77 -17.90 -14.73 2.35
N LEU A 78 -16.92 -13.90 1.98
CA LEU A 78 -15.53 -14.31 1.83
C LEU A 78 -14.92 -14.85 3.13
N ALA A 79 -15.31 -14.34 4.29
CA ALA A 79 -14.80 -14.83 5.57
C ALA A 79 -15.29 -16.26 5.82
N TYR A 80 -16.62 -16.45 5.79
CA TYR A 80 -17.24 -17.76 5.97
C TYR A 80 -16.74 -18.79 4.94
N LEU A 81 -16.74 -18.41 3.66
CA LEU A 81 -16.39 -19.32 2.56
C LEU A 81 -14.91 -19.71 2.59
N SER A 82 -14.01 -18.81 3.00
CA SER A 82 -12.59 -19.14 3.17
C SER A 82 -12.36 -20.12 4.33
N CYS A 83 -13.06 -19.96 5.45
CA CYS A 83 -13.01 -20.90 6.57
C CYS A 83 -13.52 -22.29 6.14
N LEU A 84 -14.68 -22.32 5.48
CA LEU A 84 -15.26 -23.55 4.95
C LEU A 84 -14.31 -24.28 3.98
N ALA A 85 -13.65 -23.53 3.09
CA ALA A 85 -12.67 -24.09 2.17
C ALA A 85 -11.46 -24.67 2.92
N ARG A 86 -10.92 -23.95 3.91
CA ARG A 86 -9.79 -24.43 4.72
C ARG A 86 -10.14 -25.71 5.49
N GLU A 87 -11.29 -25.76 6.15
CA GLU A 87 -11.78 -26.95 6.85
C GLU A 87 -11.94 -28.14 5.90
N THR A 88 -12.46 -27.89 4.69
CA THR A 88 -12.56 -28.91 3.63
C THR A 88 -11.19 -29.46 3.25
N PHE A 89 -10.20 -28.58 3.08
CA PHE A 89 -8.83 -28.96 2.73
C PHE A 89 -8.13 -29.74 3.85
N GLU A 90 -8.33 -29.35 5.11
CA GLU A 90 -7.82 -30.06 6.27
C GLU A 90 -8.41 -31.47 6.38
N ARG A 91 -9.72 -31.61 6.22
CA ARG A 91 -10.40 -32.89 6.24
C ARG A 91 -9.88 -33.83 5.14
N ILE A 92 -9.69 -33.33 3.93
CA ILE A 92 -9.15 -34.12 2.81
C ILE A 92 -7.69 -34.49 3.06
N SER A 93 -6.88 -33.54 3.55
CA SER A 93 -5.50 -33.78 3.96
C SER A 93 -5.39 -34.95 4.93
N GLU A 94 -6.26 -35.01 5.95
CA GLU A 94 -6.28 -36.11 6.93
C GLU A 94 -6.75 -37.44 6.32
N GLN A 95 -7.86 -37.43 5.58
CA GLN A 95 -8.46 -38.64 5.01
C GLN A 95 -7.53 -39.33 4.00
N PHE A 96 -6.86 -38.55 3.16
CA PHE A 96 -5.97 -39.07 2.11
C PHE A 96 -4.50 -39.07 2.52
N LYS A 97 -4.17 -38.62 3.74
CA LYS A 97 -2.79 -38.47 4.25
C LYS A 97 -1.91 -37.63 3.32
N LEU A 98 -2.44 -36.49 2.89
CA LEU A 98 -1.78 -35.53 1.98
C LEU A 98 -1.56 -34.18 2.71
N PRO A 99 -0.48 -34.02 3.50
CA PRO A 99 -0.26 -32.83 4.31
C PRO A 99 -0.16 -31.50 3.53
N TRP A 100 0.11 -31.56 2.22
CA TRP A 100 0.17 -30.38 1.37
C TRP A 100 -1.23 -29.84 1.05
N PHE A 101 -2.27 -30.68 1.10
CA PHE A 101 -3.62 -30.31 0.73
C PHE A 101 -4.20 -29.27 1.68
N SER A 102 -3.93 -29.39 2.98
CA SER A 102 -4.35 -28.40 3.99
C SER A 102 -3.68 -27.03 3.82
N LYS A 103 -2.63 -26.93 2.99
CA LYS A 103 -1.88 -25.69 2.71
C LYS A 103 -2.19 -25.08 1.35
N LEU A 104 -3.20 -25.59 0.65
CA LEU A 104 -3.67 -25.01 -0.60
C LEU A 104 -4.01 -23.53 -0.43
N THR A 105 -3.60 -22.70 -1.39
CA THR A 105 -3.79 -21.25 -1.33
C THR A 105 -5.25 -20.89 -1.55
N ILE A 106 -5.80 -20.01 -0.71
CA ILE A 106 -7.12 -19.42 -0.88
C ILE A 106 -6.94 -17.97 -1.32
N VAL A 107 -7.28 -17.68 -2.57
CA VAL A 107 -7.30 -16.32 -3.11
C VAL A 107 -8.71 -15.77 -3.01
N ALA A 108 -8.85 -14.54 -2.51
CA ALA A 108 -10.11 -13.81 -2.58
C ALA A 108 -9.98 -12.58 -3.47
N SER A 109 -10.96 -12.36 -4.33
CA SER A 109 -11.18 -11.10 -5.03
C SER A 109 -12.63 -10.66 -4.81
N ASN A 110 -13.05 -9.53 -5.44
CA ASN A 110 -14.37 -8.87 -5.36
C ASN A 110 -14.43 -7.62 -4.48
N ASP A 111 -14.35 -6.45 -5.11
CA ASP A 111 -14.49 -5.12 -4.47
C ASP A 111 -13.78 -4.97 -3.11
N ILE A 112 -12.59 -5.58 -3.03
CA ILE A 112 -11.77 -5.58 -1.82
C ILE A 112 -11.12 -4.20 -1.69
N ASN A 113 -11.26 -3.62 -0.50
CA ASN A 113 -10.58 -2.39 -0.10
C ASN A 113 -10.04 -2.54 1.32
N GLU A 114 -9.40 -1.48 1.85
CA GLU A 114 -8.81 -1.48 3.18
C GLU A 114 -9.81 -1.81 4.30
N GLU A 115 -11.03 -1.26 4.25
CA GLU A 115 -12.07 -1.50 5.25
C GLU A 115 -12.57 -2.94 5.21
N THR A 116 -12.75 -3.49 4.00
CA THR A 116 -13.09 -4.91 3.80
C THR A 116 -12.01 -5.81 4.38
N ILE A 117 -10.72 -5.55 4.13
CA ILE A 117 -9.61 -6.35 4.67
C ILE A 117 -9.59 -6.31 6.20
N LEU A 118 -9.77 -5.13 6.80
CA LEU A 118 -9.85 -5.00 8.26
C LEU A 118 -11.01 -5.82 8.84
N SER A 119 -12.19 -5.74 8.23
CA SER A 119 -13.35 -6.52 8.65
C SER A 119 -13.13 -8.04 8.51
N LEU A 120 -12.49 -8.48 7.42
CA LEU A 120 -12.15 -9.90 7.24
C LEU A 120 -11.18 -10.38 8.32
N ASN A 121 -10.15 -9.59 8.64
CA ASN A 121 -9.18 -9.91 9.70
C ASN A 121 -9.86 -10.10 11.07
N GLU A 122 -10.82 -9.24 11.41
CA GLU A 122 -11.59 -9.35 12.66
C GLU A 122 -12.44 -10.64 12.73
N GLN A 123 -12.91 -11.12 11.57
CA GLN A 123 -13.71 -12.35 11.46
C GLN A 123 -12.87 -13.63 11.46
N GLY A 124 -11.54 -13.53 11.43
CA GLY A 124 -10.65 -14.70 11.46
C GLY A 124 -10.67 -15.54 10.17
N HIS A 125 -10.86 -14.89 9.01
CA HIS A 125 -10.84 -15.51 7.68
C HIS A 125 -9.58 -16.36 7.41
N LYS A 126 -9.63 -17.24 6.41
CA LYS A 126 -8.52 -18.14 6.00
C LYS A 126 -7.96 -17.84 4.60
N ILE A 127 -8.08 -16.59 4.15
CA ILE A 127 -7.61 -16.13 2.84
C ILE A 127 -6.10 -15.88 2.91
N ASP A 128 -5.35 -16.43 1.97
CA ASP A 128 -3.89 -16.30 1.90
C ASP A 128 -3.45 -15.15 0.98
N CYS A 129 -4.29 -14.77 0.01
CA CYS A 129 -3.98 -13.74 -0.97
C CYS A 129 -5.23 -12.94 -1.36
N PHE A 130 -5.09 -11.61 -1.46
CA PHE A 130 -6.14 -10.70 -1.90
C PHE A 130 -5.87 -10.17 -3.31
N GLY A 131 -6.78 -10.43 -4.23
CA GLY A 131 -6.83 -9.84 -5.56
C GLY A 131 -7.60 -8.52 -5.54
N ILE A 132 -6.87 -7.40 -5.51
CA ILE A 132 -7.45 -6.05 -5.43
C ILE A 132 -7.38 -5.35 -6.79
N GLY A 133 -8.53 -5.07 -7.39
CA GLY A 133 -8.65 -4.39 -8.68
C GLY A 133 -8.96 -2.90 -8.54
N THR A 134 -10.23 -2.55 -8.80
CA THR A 134 -10.74 -1.18 -8.97
C THR A 134 -10.28 -0.22 -7.87
N HIS A 135 -10.42 -0.58 -6.59
CA HIS A 135 -10.09 0.29 -5.47
C HIS A 135 -8.62 0.70 -5.43
N LEU A 136 -7.70 -0.21 -5.79
CA LEU A 136 -6.26 0.06 -5.80
C LEU A 136 -5.84 0.88 -7.01
N VAL A 137 -6.27 0.48 -8.22
CA VAL A 137 -5.80 1.09 -9.47
C VAL A 137 -6.39 2.50 -9.68
N THR A 138 -7.63 2.72 -9.23
CA THR A 138 -8.30 4.03 -9.39
C THR A 138 -8.09 4.97 -8.21
N CYS A 139 -7.47 4.49 -7.12
CA CYS A 139 -7.38 5.21 -5.85
C CYS A 139 -8.75 5.77 -5.42
N GLN A 140 -9.83 4.99 -5.50
CA GLN A 140 -11.22 5.50 -5.51
C GLN A 140 -11.56 6.50 -4.39
N ARG A 141 -11.01 6.35 -3.17
CA ARG A 141 -11.21 7.29 -2.06
C ARG A 141 -10.66 8.70 -2.36
N GLN A 142 -9.55 8.77 -3.08
CA GLN A 142 -8.90 10.00 -3.48
C GLN A 142 -8.17 9.78 -4.83
N PRO A 143 -8.88 9.91 -5.97
CA PRO A 143 -8.32 9.59 -7.29
C PRO A 143 -7.28 10.61 -7.79
N ALA A 144 -7.03 11.69 -7.03
CA ALA A 144 -6.05 12.71 -7.36
C ALA A 144 -5.27 13.16 -6.11
N LEU A 145 -3.94 13.22 -6.24
CA LEU A 145 -3.05 13.67 -5.16
C LEU A 145 -3.05 15.20 -4.97
N GLY A 146 -3.37 15.97 -6.01
CA GLY A 146 -3.37 17.44 -5.96
C GLY A 146 -1.99 18.08 -6.11
N CYS A 147 -1.02 17.40 -6.75
CA CYS A 147 0.30 17.95 -7.03
C CYS A 147 0.22 19.22 -7.91
N VAL A 148 1.11 20.18 -7.64
CA VAL A 148 1.20 21.43 -8.40
C VAL A 148 2.64 21.73 -8.78
N TYR A 149 2.83 22.34 -9.95
CA TYR A 149 4.08 22.98 -10.33
C TYR A 149 3.96 24.50 -10.13
N LYS A 150 4.96 25.11 -9.49
CA LYS A 150 5.01 26.56 -9.23
C LYS A 150 6.43 27.08 -9.42
N MET A 151 6.55 28.20 -10.12
CA MET A 151 7.79 28.96 -10.17
C MET A 151 8.06 29.60 -8.80
N VAL A 152 9.20 29.30 -8.22
CA VAL A 152 9.63 29.83 -6.91
C VAL A 152 10.72 30.89 -7.05
N GLU A 153 11.40 30.94 -8.20
CA GLU A 153 12.50 31.85 -8.48
C GLU A 153 12.67 32.04 -10.00
N ILE A 154 13.07 33.23 -10.43
CA ILE A 154 13.45 33.56 -11.81
C ILE A 154 14.59 34.56 -11.80
N ASN A 155 15.67 34.31 -12.54
CA ASN A 155 16.86 35.18 -12.57
C ASN A 155 17.37 35.54 -11.16
N ALA A 156 17.46 34.54 -10.27
CA ALA A 156 17.80 34.71 -8.85
C ALA A 156 16.86 35.66 -8.06
N GLN A 157 15.68 35.99 -8.62
CA GLN A 157 14.64 36.77 -7.95
C GLN A 157 13.52 35.83 -7.47
N PRO A 158 13.32 35.72 -6.14
CA PRO A 158 12.28 34.87 -5.58
C PRO A 158 10.87 35.29 -5.97
N ARG A 159 9.97 34.31 -6.13
CA ARG A 159 8.56 34.51 -6.50
C ARG A 159 7.64 33.92 -5.46
N ILE A 160 6.67 34.72 -5.02
CA ILE A 160 5.59 34.31 -4.13
C ILE A 160 4.24 34.54 -4.82
N LYS A 161 3.37 33.53 -4.76
CA LYS A 161 1.97 33.65 -5.14
C LYS A 161 1.14 33.74 -3.87
N LEU A 162 0.49 34.88 -3.70
CA LEU A 162 -0.47 35.08 -2.60
C LEU A 162 -1.82 34.44 -2.93
N SER A 163 -2.59 34.15 -1.89
CA SER A 163 -3.94 33.64 -1.97
C SER A 163 -4.73 34.11 -0.75
N GLN A 164 -6.05 34.22 -0.89
CA GLN A 164 -6.94 34.47 0.25
C GLN A 164 -6.88 33.33 1.27
N ASP A 165 -6.59 32.11 0.81
CA ASP A 165 -6.30 30.97 1.66
C ASP A 165 -4.78 30.90 1.93
N VAL A 166 -4.40 31.13 3.18
CA VAL A 166 -3.00 31.13 3.63
C VAL A 166 -2.30 29.81 3.30
N VAL A 167 -3.02 28.68 3.32
CA VAL A 167 -2.44 27.36 3.01
C VAL A 167 -2.04 27.26 1.53
N LYS A 168 -2.60 28.10 0.66
CA LYS A 168 -2.30 28.15 -0.78
C LYS A 168 -1.22 29.19 -1.14
N VAL A 169 -0.63 29.86 -0.15
CA VAL A 169 0.54 30.72 -0.36
C VAL A 169 1.76 29.85 -0.64
N THR A 170 2.47 30.14 -1.73
CA THR A 170 3.64 29.36 -2.13
C THR A 170 4.89 29.77 -1.34
N MET A 171 5.77 28.83 -1.02
CA MET A 171 7.07 29.15 -0.44
C MET A 171 8.06 29.61 -1.53
N PRO A 172 8.58 30.85 -1.47
CA PRO A 172 9.46 31.44 -2.48
C PRO A 172 10.88 30.85 -2.44
N GLY A 173 11.67 31.16 -3.46
CA GLY A 173 13.11 30.88 -3.57
C GLY A 173 13.47 29.42 -3.84
N ASN A 174 14.70 29.19 -4.30
CA ASN A 174 15.27 27.84 -4.34
C ASN A 174 15.53 27.29 -2.92
N LYS A 175 15.25 26.01 -2.71
CA LYS A 175 15.22 25.38 -1.37
C LYS A 175 15.84 23.98 -1.37
N ASN A 176 16.43 23.62 -0.23
CA ASN A 176 16.80 22.26 0.13
C ASN A 176 15.80 21.70 1.16
N VAL A 177 15.72 20.38 1.24
CA VAL A 177 14.88 19.69 2.24
C VAL A 177 15.69 18.61 2.94
N PHE A 178 15.59 18.58 4.26
CA PHE A 178 16.27 17.63 5.11
C PHE A 178 15.28 16.93 6.04
N ARG A 179 15.37 15.62 6.15
CA ARG A 179 14.66 14.87 7.19
C ARG A 179 15.53 14.78 8.44
N LEU A 180 14.94 15.18 9.57
CA LEU A 180 15.60 15.15 10.87
C LEU A 180 15.10 13.97 11.70
N TYR A 181 16.02 13.18 12.22
CA TYR A 181 15.72 11.97 13.00
C TYR A 181 15.99 12.17 14.49
N GLY A 182 15.16 11.53 15.31
CA GLY A 182 15.28 11.52 16.77
C GLY A 182 16.22 10.43 17.28
N ALA A 183 16.54 10.50 18.58
CA ALA A 183 17.39 9.49 19.23
C ALA A 183 16.77 8.07 19.23
N ASP A 184 15.46 7.96 19.05
CA ASP A 184 14.72 6.72 18.87
C ASP A 184 14.82 6.15 17.44
N GLY A 185 15.56 6.81 16.54
CA GLY A 185 15.72 6.42 15.14
C GLY A 185 14.52 6.79 14.26
N HIS A 186 13.52 7.50 14.81
CA HIS A 186 12.33 7.88 14.06
C HIS A 186 12.49 9.23 13.35
N ALA A 187 11.89 9.34 12.17
CA ALA A 187 11.79 10.61 11.46
C ALA A 187 10.87 11.57 12.22
N LEU A 188 11.37 12.73 12.64
CA LEU A 188 10.63 13.70 13.46
C LEU A 188 9.95 14.77 12.62
N ILE A 189 10.67 15.29 11.62
CA ILE A 189 10.25 16.44 10.83
C ILE A 189 11.05 16.53 9.52
N ASP A 190 10.39 16.97 8.45
CA ASP A 190 11.08 17.43 7.24
C ASP A 190 11.24 18.96 7.32
N LEU A 191 12.48 19.43 7.22
CA LEU A 191 12.89 20.82 7.31
C LEU A 191 13.23 21.36 5.92
N LEU A 192 12.49 22.36 5.48
CA LEU A 192 12.85 23.17 4.32
C LEU A 192 13.79 24.31 4.73
N GLN A 193 14.81 24.51 3.92
CA GLN A 193 15.79 25.60 4.04
C GLN A 193 15.98 26.27 2.70
N ARG A 194 16.44 27.52 2.71
CA ARG A 194 16.98 28.14 1.50
C ARG A 194 18.26 27.43 1.09
N VAL A 195 18.59 27.49 -0.19
CA VAL A 195 19.77 26.81 -0.75
C VAL A 195 21.11 27.38 -0.24
N ASP A 196 21.12 28.63 0.22
CA ASP A 196 22.28 29.35 0.74
C ASP A 196 22.51 29.15 2.26
N GLU A 197 21.62 28.45 2.94
CA GLU A 197 21.79 28.10 4.35
C GLU A 197 22.74 26.90 4.51
N SER A 198 23.51 26.91 5.60
CA SER A 198 24.27 25.73 6.01
C SER A 198 23.29 24.59 6.36
N PRO A 199 23.53 23.35 5.88
CA PRO A 199 22.73 22.19 6.25
C PRO A 199 22.67 21.99 7.77
N PRO A 200 21.58 21.42 8.32
CA PRO A 200 21.51 21.09 9.73
C PRO A 200 22.52 19.99 10.05
N GLU A 201 23.17 20.09 11.19
CA GLU A 201 24.17 19.13 11.63
C GLU A 201 23.65 18.24 12.77
N VAL A 202 24.16 17.02 12.82
CA VAL A 202 23.88 16.07 13.91
C VAL A 202 24.34 16.66 15.25
N GLY A 203 23.50 16.54 16.29
CA GLY A 203 23.79 17.04 17.62
C GLY A 203 23.63 18.56 17.78
N GLN A 204 23.41 19.31 16.69
CA GLN A 204 23.18 20.75 16.76
C GLN A 204 21.69 21.07 16.89
N LYS A 205 21.38 22.10 17.67
CA LYS A 205 20.00 22.52 17.94
C LYS A 205 19.45 23.34 16.77
N VAL A 206 18.42 22.84 16.11
CA VAL A 206 17.77 23.47 14.96
C VAL A 206 16.38 23.98 15.35
N LEU A 207 16.07 25.25 15.07
CA LEU A 207 14.73 25.80 15.24
C LEU A 207 13.87 25.48 14.01
N CYS A 208 12.86 24.64 14.20
CA CYS A 208 11.91 24.26 13.17
C CYS A 208 10.58 25.00 13.39
N ARG A 209 10.13 25.77 12.38
CA ARG A 209 8.94 26.61 12.48
C ARG A 209 7.87 26.14 11.50
N HIS A 210 6.61 26.17 11.91
CA HIS A 210 5.52 26.04 10.95
C HIS A 210 5.52 27.29 10.03
N PRO A 211 5.38 27.13 8.70
CA PRO A 211 5.55 28.23 7.74
C PRO A 211 4.56 29.39 7.93
N PHE A 212 3.36 29.12 8.48
CA PHE A 212 2.29 30.13 8.59
C PHE A 212 1.64 30.25 9.98
N GLN A 213 2.06 29.45 10.97
CA GLN A 213 1.48 29.43 12.30
C GLN A 213 2.61 29.65 13.31
N GLY A 214 2.95 30.91 13.59
CA GLY A 214 4.16 31.28 14.33
C GLY A 214 4.26 30.69 15.74
N SER A 215 3.13 30.36 16.37
CA SER A 215 3.09 29.68 17.68
C SER A 215 3.50 28.20 17.60
N LYS A 216 3.42 27.56 16.43
CA LYS A 216 3.86 26.17 16.21
C LYS A 216 5.32 26.15 15.79
N ARG A 217 6.19 25.94 16.77
CA ARG A 217 7.65 25.84 16.59
C ARG A 217 8.26 24.93 17.64
N ALA A 218 9.36 24.28 17.28
CA ALA A 218 10.08 23.39 18.18
C ALA A 218 11.57 23.43 17.87
N TYR A 219 12.38 23.15 18.89
CA TYR A 219 13.78 22.84 18.68
C TYR A 219 13.95 21.34 18.47
N VAL A 220 14.75 20.96 17.49
CA VAL A 220 15.15 19.58 17.22
C VAL A 220 16.65 19.48 17.35
N ILE A 221 17.13 18.44 18.03
CA ILE A 221 18.54 18.06 18.06
C ILE A 221 18.60 16.72 17.33
N PRO A 222 18.95 16.70 16.03
CA PRO A 222 18.87 15.49 15.24
C PRO A 222 20.03 14.56 15.58
N THR A 223 19.76 13.25 15.63
CA THR A 223 20.81 12.21 15.70
C THR A 223 21.23 11.73 14.31
N HIS A 224 20.38 11.94 13.32
CA HIS A 224 20.67 11.74 11.92
C HIS A 224 19.96 12.81 11.08
N VAL A 225 20.62 13.24 10.01
CA VAL A 225 20.15 14.23 9.06
C VAL A 225 20.26 13.61 7.67
N GLU A 226 19.14 13.55 6.96
CA GLU A 226 19.07 12.99 5.61
C GLU A 226 18.65 14.09 4.61
N PRO A 227 19.49 14.43 3.62
CA PRO A 227 19.05 15.27 2.51
C PRO A 227 18.03 14.52 1.65
N LEU A 228 16.92 15.16 1.27
CA LEU A 228 15.84 14.51 0.52
C LEU A 228 15.86 14.81 -0.99
N TYR A 229 16.69 15.75 -1.43
CA TYR A 229 16.83 16.10 -2.85
C TYR A 229 18.13 15.53 -3.42
N ASP A 230 17.97 14.78 -4.50
CA ASP A 230 19.05 14.25 -5.32
C ASP A 230 18.97 14.83 -6.74
N VAL A 231 20.12 15.19 -7.30
CA VAL A 231 20.19 15.67 -8.69
C VAL A 231 20.26 14.48 -9.63
N TYR A 232 19.16 14.15 -10.30
CA TYR A 232 19.10 13.10 -11.32
C TYR A 232 19.31 13.62 -12.75
N TRP A 233 19.13 14.92 -12.95
CA TRP A 233 19.22 15.55 -14.28
C TRP A 233 19.94 16.90 -14.15
N ALA A 234 21.04 17.05 -14.87
CA ALA A 234 21.77 18.32 -14.99
C ALA A 234 22.43 18.39 -16.38
N ASP A 235 22.55 19.60 -16.92
CA ASP A 235 23.21 19.87 -18.20
C ASP A 235 22.70 18.98 -19.37
N GLY A 236 21.39 18.74 -19.41
CA GLY A 236 20.73 17.98 -20.47
C GLY A 236 20.98 16.46 -20.44
N ARG A 237 21.50 15.92 -19.33
CA ARG A 237 21.78 14.49 -19.18
C ARG A 237 21.39 13.97 -17.79
N VAL A 238 21.17 12.66 -17.73
CA VAL A 238 21.05 11.92 -16.49
C VAL A 238 22.43 11.89 -15.81
N THR A 239 22.49 12.29 -14.54
CA THR A 239 23.74 12.43 -13.77
C THR A 239 24.10 11.20 -12.95
N GLN A 240 23.13 10.33 -12.69
CA GLN A 240 23.31 9.11 -11.89
C GLN A 240 22.33 8.01 -12.34
N ALA A 241 22.65 6.75 -12.04
CA ALA A 241 21.77 5.63 -12.37
C ALA A 241 20.42 5.77 -11.67
N MET A 242 19.34 5.41 -12.36
CA MET A 242 18.02 5.30 -11.74
C MET A 242 17.99 4.05 -10.85
N PRO A 243 17.38 4.10 -9.67
CA PRO A 243 17.28 2.94 -8.79
C PRO A 243 16.43 1.84 -9.42
N SER A 244 16.75 0.58 -9.13
CA SER A 244 15.94 -0.58 -9.54
C SER A 244 14.61 -0.62 -8.80
N LEU A 245 13.67 -1.45 -9.28
CA LEU A 245 12.38 -1.65 -8.59
C LEU A 245 12.56 -2.24 -7.19
N GLU A 246 13.53 -3.14 -7.03
CA GLU A 246 13.89 -3.74 -5.74
C GLU A 246 14.47 -2.69 -4.79
N GLU A 247 15.39 -1.85 -5.27
CA GLU A 247 15.97 -0.76 -4.47
C GLU A 247 14.89 0.24 -4.04
N VAL A 248 13.98 0.61 -4.95
CA VAL A 248 12.84 1.49 -4.62
C VAL A 248 11.94 0.84 -3.57
N ARG A 249 11.61 -0.45 -3.72
CA ARG A 249 10.78 -1.19 -2.76
C ARG A 249 11.45 -1.25 -1.38
N ASP A 250 12.72 -1.61 -1.33
CA ASP A 250 13.47 -1.77 -0.09
C ASP A 250 13.63 -0.41 0.61
N ARG A 251 13.88 0.67 -0.14
CA ARG A 251 13.86 2.04 0.37
C ARG A 251 12.51 2.38 1.02
N VAL A 252 11.38 2.13 0.34
CA VAL A 252 10.04 2.40 0.90
C VAL A 252 9.81 1.59 2.17
N GLN A 253 10.14 0.30 2.18
CA GLN A 253 9.98 -0.55 3.37
C GLN A 253 10.82 -0.04 4.55
N ASN A 254 12.06 0.38 4.29
CA ASN A 254 12.93 0.96 5.31
C ASN A 254 12.41 2.31 5.81
N SER A 255 11.98 3.21 4.92
CA SER A 255 11.37 4.50 5.32
C SER A 255 10.10 4.32 6.16
N LEU A 256 9.25 3.32 5.86
CA LEU A 256 8.04 3.05 6.67
C LEU A 256 8.39 2.57 8.09
N ARG A 257 9.54 1.93 8.29
CA ARG A 257 10.01 1.52 9.62
C ARG A 257 10.49 2.71 10.45
N THR A 258 11.02 3.74 9.81
CA THR A 258 11.46 4.95 10.52
C THR A 258 10.31 5.88 10.91
N LEU A 259 9.11 5.70 10.35
CA LEU A 259 7.93 6.44 10.79
C LEU A 259 7.33 5.84 12.07
N ARG A 260 7.01 6.73 13.03
CA ARG A 260 6.27 6.38 14.24
C ARG A 260 4.88 5.83 13.90
N GLN A 261 4.36 4.95 14.76
CA GLN A 261 3.10 4.25 14.51
C GLN A 261 1.89 5.18 14.38
N ASP A 262 1.90 6.32 15.07
CA ASP A 262 0.82 7.32 15.03
C ASP A 262 0.69 8.00 13.66
N HIS A 263 1.75 8.04 12.85
CA HIS A 263 1.69 8.51 11.47
C HIS A 263 1.17 7.45 10.48
N LYS A 264 1.29 6.17 10.83
CA LYS A 264 0.98 5.04 9.93
C LYS A 264 -0.43 4.47 10.10
N ARG A 265 -1.12 4.81 11.20
CA ARG A 265 -2.47 4.32 11.45
C ARG A 265 -3.45 4.86 10.39
N THR A 266 -4.37 4.01 9.96
CA THR A 266 -5.41 4.38 8.98
C THR A 266 -6.36 5.43 9.53
N LEU A 267 -6.79 5.26 10.79
CA LEU A 267 -7.80 6.13 11.39
C LEU A 267 -7.15 7.31 12.11
N ASN A 268 -7.47 8.51 11.65
CA ASN A 268 -7.01 9.79 12.22
C ASN A 268 -5.48 9.84 12.45
N PRO A 269 -4.64 9.59 11.43
CA PRO A 269 -3.18 9.64 11.59
C PRO A 269 -2.73 11.00 12.13
N THR A 270 -1.70 11.00 13.00
CA THR A 270 -1.04 12.26 13.39
C THR A 270 -0.41 12.87 12.13
N PRO A 271 -0.68 14.15 11.81
CA PRO A 271 -0.02 14.79 10.68
C PRO A 271 1.50 14.79 10.84
N TYR A 272 2.21 14.35 9.80
CA TYR A 272 3.66 14.46 9.77
C TYR A 272 4.07 15.93 9.66
N LYS A 273 5.12 16.32 10.38
CA LYS A 273 5.53 17.72 10.46
C LYS A 273 6.39 18.07 9.26
N VAL A 274 6.02 19.16 8.60
CA VAL A 274 6.87 19.85 7.62
C VAL A 274 7.09 21.27 8.14
N ALA A 275 8.36 21.64 8.33
CA ALA A 275 8.75 22.93 8.86
C ALA A 275 9.69 23.67 7.91
N VAL A 276 9.88 24.94 8.21
CA VAL A 276 10.88 25.82 7.59
C VAL A 276 11.91 26.23 8.64
N SER A 277 13.13 26.52 8.21
CA SER A 277 14.15 27.16 9.05
C SER A 277 13.72 28.55 9.50
N ASP A 278 14.42 29.10 10.49
CA ASP A 278 14.18 30.48 10.93
C ASP A 278 14.41 31.51 9.81
N ASN A 279 15.48 31.34 9.03
CA ASN A 279 15.78 32.22 7.90
C ASN A 279 14.71 32.12 6.80
N LEU A 280 14.30 30.91 6.41
CA LEU A 280 13.25 30.72 5.41
C LEU A 280 11.89 31.24 5.93
N TYR A 281 11.59 31.05 7.22
CA TYR A 281 10.40 31.61 7.86
C TYR A 281 10.35 33.13 7.71
N ASN A 282 11.39 33.84 8.17
CA ASN A 282 11.43 35.30 8.08
C ASN A 282 11.36 35.77 6.62
N PHE A 283 12.12 35.12 5.74
CA PHE A 283 12.12 35.40 4.31
C PHE A 283 10.73 35.26 3.64
N ILE A 284 9.96 34.22 3.99
CA ILE A 284 8.57 34.06 3.52
C ILE A 284 7.71 35.24 3.96
N HIS A 285 7.78 35.63 5.25
CA HIS A 285 6.90 36.66 5.81
C HIS A 285 7.27 38.04 5.29
N ASP A 286 8.55 38.35 5.15
CA ASP A 286 9.01 39.62 4.59
C ASP A 286 8.51 39.78 3.14
N LEU A 287 8.71 38.74 2.31
CA LEU A 287 8.27 38.78 0.92
C LEU A 287 6.74 38.80 0.81
N TRP A 288 6.03 38.13 1.71
CA TRP A 288 4.57 38.21 1.77
C TRP A 288 4.15 39.66 2.07
N LEU A 289 4.61 40.27 3.17
CA LEU A 289 4.23 41.62 3.56
C LEU A 289 4.53 42.65 2.46
N GLN A 290 5.63 42.50 1.72
CA GLN A 290 5.96 43.36 0.57
C GLN A 290 4.97 43.25 -0.60
N ASN A 291 4.32 42.10 -0.77
CA ASN A 291 3.40 41.84 -1.89
C ASN A 291 1.92 41.87 -1.48
N ALA A 292 1.62 41.88 -0.18
CA ALA A 292 0.26 41.96 0.32
C ALA A 292 -0.30 43.38 0.05
N PRO A 293 -1.47 43.51 -0.59
CA PRO A 293 -2.06 44.82 -0.81
C PRO A 293 -2.43 45.46 0.54
N ILE A 294 -2.11 46.74 0.69
CA ILE A 294 -2.56 47.55 1.82
C ILE A 294 -3.92 48.12 1.44
N GLY A 295 -4.96 47.73 2.18
CA GLY A 295 -6.30 48.29 2.01
C GLY A 295 -6.42 49.65 2.70
N GLU A 296 -7.05 50.60 2.04
CA GLU A 296 -7.52 51.83 2.67
C GLU A 296 -8.99 51.63 3.06
N LEU A 297 -9.33 51.87 4.33
CA LEU A 297 -10.70 51.76 4.83
C LEU A 297 -11.29 53.17 4.96
N SER A 298 -12.35 53.45 4.19
CA SER A 298 -13.17 54.66 4.28
C SER A 298 -14.46 54.42 5.06
#